data_AF-A0A397Q5R8-F1
#
_entry.id   AF-A0A397Q5R8-F1
#
_cell.length_a   1.000
_cell.length_b   1.000
_cell.length_c   1.000
_cell.angle_alpha   90.00
_cell.angle_beta   90.00
_cell.angle_gamma   90.00
#
_symmetry.space_group_name_H-M   'P 1'
#
loop_
_entity.id
_entity.type
_entity.pdbx_description
1 polymer ?
#
loop_
_entity_poly.entity_id
_entity_poly.type
_entity_poly.pdbx_seq_one_letter_code
_entity_poly.pdbx_strand_id
1 'polypeptide(L)'
;MPFAPAFELMGDGPRFMQDLEPMECEVKPSTPDMLFIDSAGGQTLRNNADIMVRRGRYLGLEPPIAAMALYTLQAHAPAGGRGNRTSMRGGGPMVTLVDPGVGLWQLVWANVPDGKPASPEALPWMSPTRLSTNGEQVFPVDADPAETFFSQPRRLRLIAENGRITGVAQKPFGANYAGWEHPLTPHYRVKAGSELLPRHPRPGSFGYRNWLGVTARQKTTDDTARRAKVIDLWGQRTQAFAEVIVAGWAMDNMKPRDFTFSRAPLINLPDELVERMEAMVVAAESIALALRGAIQPLFAEGEAREAFREAFFIQTQAPFESRLTSLKSSPWEEVAREWLADLRAAALELFEAEALPGLAERDVKEQAEIVRARRNLTAAFQGYGKEGREAFKALGLPVPEQKKRKAA
;
A
#
# COMPACT_ATOMS: atom_id res chain seq x y z
N MET A 1 -33.12 -7.89 -15.56
CA MET A 1 -31.78 -7.83 -14.93
C MET A 1 -31.90 -8.43 -13.53
N PRO A 2 -31.50 -9.68 -13.30
CA PRO A 2 -31.79 -10.39 -12.04
C PRO A 2 -31.18 -9.72 -10.80
N PHE A 3 -30.05 -9.01 -10.97
CA PHE A 3 -29.37 -8.31 -9.88
C PHE A 3 -29.89 -6.90 -9.58
N ALA A 4 -30.75 -6.32 -10.43
CA ALA A 4 -31.19 -4.92 -10.24
C ALA A 4 -31.75 -4.63 -8.83
N PRO A 5 -32.60 -5.50 -8.23
CA PRO A 5 -33.10 -5.27 -6.87
C PRO A 5 -32.01 -5.23 -5.79
N ALA A 6 -30.84 -5.80 -6.04
CA ALA A 6 -29.73 -5.79 -5.08
C ALA A 6 -28.92 -4.50 -5.10
N PHE A 7 -29.11 -3.61 -6.08
CA PHE A 7 -28.34 -2.37 -6.19
C PHE A 7 -29.17 -1.12 -5.85
N GLU A 8 -30.31 -1.30 -5.17
CA GLU A 8 -31.10 -0.20 -4.62
C GLU A 8 -30.38 0.44 -3.42
N LEU A 9 -30.08 1.73 -3.48
CA LEU A 9 -29.40 2.42 -2.37
C LEU A 9 -30.36 2.78 -1.23
N MET A 10 -31.63 3.02 -1.55
CA MET A 10 -32.71 3.43 -0.65
C MET A 10 -33.97 2.58 -0.92
N GLY A 11 -34.97 2.64 -0.03
CA GLY A 11 -36.23 1.88 -0.15
C GLY A 11 -36.46 0.94 1.04
N ASP A 12 -37.58 0.20 1.05
CA ASP A 12 -37.97 -0.58 2.24
C ASP A 12 -37.29 -1.95 2.35
N GLY A 13 -36.78 -2.47 1.23
CA GLY A 13 -36.14 -3.78 1.15
C GLY A 13 -34.64 -3.79 1.50
N PRO A 14 -33.94 -4.86 1.10
CA PRO A 14 -32.48 -4.90 1.03
C PRO A 14 -31.93 -3.68 0.32
N ARG A 15 -30.91 -3.05 0.91
CA ARG A 15 -30.24 -1.89 0.33
C ARG A 15 -28.78 -2.22 0.11
N PHE A 16 -28.24 -1.75 -1.02
CA PHE A 16 -26.85 -1.91 -1.42
C PHE A 16 -25.91 -1.64 -0.24
N MET A 17 -25.20 -2.69 0.17
CA MET A 17 -24.17 -2.67 1.22
C MET A 17 -24.59 -2.05 2.56
N GLN A 18 -25.87 -2.13 2.92
CA GLN A 18 -26.39 -1.70 4.22
C GLN A 18 -26.90 -2.88 5.05
N ASP A 19 -27.13 -2.65 6.34
CA ASP A 19 -27.76 -3.62 7.23
C ASP A 19 -29.25 -3.81 6.89
N LEU A 20 -29.75 -5.03 7.03
CA LEU A 20 -31.19 -5.30 6.90
C LEU A 20 -32.03 -4.73 8.05
N GLU A 21 -31.47 -4.62 9.26
CA GLU A 21 -32.15 -4.08 10.42
C GLU A 21 -32.44 -2.57 10.24
N PRO A 22 -33.70 -2.10 10.28
CA PRO A 22 -34.06 -0.69 10.14
C PRO A 22 -33.72 0.13 11.40
N MET A 23 -32.43 0.38 11.61
CA MET A 23 -31.88 1.02 12.81
C MET A 23 -31.88 2.56 12.78
N GLU A 24 -32.40 3.19 11.72
CA GLU A 24 -32.33 4.64 11.50
C GLU A 24 -33.04 5.46 12.58
N CYS A 25 -34.12 4.92 13.16
CA CYS A 25 -34.89 5.57 14.22
C CYS A 25 -34.39 5.25 15.63
N GLU A 26 -33.50 4.26 15.78
CA GLU A 26 -33.07 3.75 17.08
C GLU A 26 -31.72 4.32 17.53
N VAL A 27 -30.93 4.82 16.59
CA VAL A 27 -29.56 5.31 16.85
C VAL A 27 -29.46 6.76 16.41
N LYS A 28 -28.78 7.57 17.22
CA LYS A 28 -28.46 8.95 16.83
C LYS A 28 -27.59 8.94 15.57
N PRO A 29 -28.04 9.53 14.45
CA PRO A 29 -27.28 9.49 13.21
C PRO A 29 -26.03 10.35 13.29
N SER A 30 -25.00 9.89 12.59
CA SER A 30 -23.80 10.68 12.29
C SER A 30 -23.97 11.39 10.96
N THR A 31 -23.17 12.42 10.72
CA THR A 31 -23.13 13.10 9.41
C THR A 31 -22.53 12.18 8.34
N PRO A 32 -22.74 12.47 7.04
CA PRO A 32 -22.19 11.69 5.94
C PRO A 32 -20.65 11.59 5.96
N ASP A 33 -19.97 12.54 6.62
CA ASP A 33 -18.53 12.53 6.84
C ASP A 33 -18.03 11.18 7.40
N MET A 34 -18.85 10.45 8.17
CA MET A 34 -18.54 9.12 8.72
C MET A 34 -18.13 8.09 7.64
N LEU A 35 -18.61 8.24 6.40
CA LEU A 35 -18.28 7.32 5.30
C LEU A 35 -16.86 7.48 4.77
N PHE A 36 -16.16 8.57 5.14
CA PHE A 36 -14.82 8.89 4.63
C PHE A 36 -13.75 8.56 5.68
N ILE A 37 -12.73 7.81 5.27
CA ILE A 37 -11.70 7.25 6.17
C ILE A 37 -10.86 8.35 6.83
N ASP A 38 -10.65 9.47 6.15
CA ASP A 38 -9.92 10.66 6.61
C ASP A 38 -10.76 11.64 7.43
N SER A 39 -12.05 11.36 7.67
CA SER A 39 -12.87 12.15 8.59
C SER A 39 -12.52 11.88 10.05
N ALA A 40 -12.69 12.90 10.89
CA ALA A 40 -12.48 12.79 12.33
C ALA A 40 -13.56 11.90 12.97
N GLY A 41 -13.13 10.81 13.60
CA GLY A 41 -14.01 9.98 14.43
C GLY A 41 -14.43 10.70 15.72
N GLY A 42 -15.44 10.14 16.40
CA GLY A 42 -16.01 10.77 17.62
C GLY A 42 -14.98 11.06 18.72
N GLN A 43 -13.97 10.20 18.90
CA GLN A 43 -12.90 10.44 19.88
C GLN A 43 -11.94 11.56 19.44
N THR A 44 -11.59 11.59 18.15
CA THR A 44 -10.72 12.62 17.58
C THR A 44 -11.37 14.00 17.73
N LEU A 45 -12.67 14.11 17.46
CA LEU A 45 -13.46 15.33 17.67
C LEU A 45 -13.48 15.77 19.15
N ARG A 46 -13.77 14.83 20.07
CA ARG A 46 -13.81 15.11 21.52
C ARG A 46 -12.47 15.61 22.06
N ASN A 47 -11.37 15.07 21.53
CA ASN A 47 -10.02 15.43 21.94
C ASN A 47 -9.45 16.63 21.16
N ASN A 48 -10.19 17.22 20.22
CA ASN A 48 -9.70 18.25 19.28
C ASN A 48 -8.39 17.85 18.58
N ALA A 49 -8.24 16.57 18.25
CA ALA A 49 -7.06 16.01 17.60
C ALA A 49 -7.15 16.01 16.07
N ASP A 50 -8.06 16.82 15.52
CA ASP A 50 -8.45 16.87 14.11
C ASP A 50 -8.15 18.22 13.44
N ILE A 51 -7.12 18.94 13.91
CA ILE A 51 -6.74 20.28 13.43
C ILE A 51 -6.61 20.35 11.90
N MET A 52 -6.12 19.27 11.27
CA MET A 52 -5.91 19.19 9.82
C MET A 52 -7.14 18.68 9.06
N VAL A 53 -8.22 18.29 9.74
CA VAL A 53 -9.44 17.75 9.13
C VAL A 53 -10.53 18.80 9.21
N ARG A 54 -11.04 19.23 8.05
CA ARG A 54 -12.22 20.11 8.00
C ARG A 54 -13.43 19.34 8.54
N ARG A 55 -14.06 19.82 9.62
CA ARG A 55 -15.32 19.27 10.13
C ARG A 55 -16.50 19.65 9.23
N GLY A 56 -17.50 18.78 9.11
CA GLY A 56 -18.74 19.05 8.37
C GLY A 56 -18.48 19.28 6.89
N ARG A 57 -17.64 18.44 6.27
CA ARG A 57 -17.27 18.57 4.85
C ARG A 57 -18.48 18.40 3.96
N TYR A 58 -19.38 17.50 4.33
CA TYR A 58 -20.54 17.13 3.54
C TYR A 58 -21.81 17.30 4.37
N LEU A 59 -22.60 18.32 4.05
CA LEU A 59 -23.95 18.52 4.61
C LEU A 59 -24.95 17.50 4.05
N GLY A 60 -24.68 16.96 2.87
CA GLY A 60 -25.40 15.84 2.28
C GLY A 60 -24.67 15.35 1.03
N LEU A 61 -24.83 14.07 0.68
CA LEU A 61 -24.22 13.46 -0.50
C LEU A 61 -25.27 13.15 -1.56
N GLU A 62 -24.90 13.31 -2.83
CA GLU A 62 -25.67 12.74 -3.94
C GLU A 62 -25.62 11.20 -3.88
N PRO A 63 -26.70 10.49 -4.27
CA PRO A 63 -26.75 9.03 -4.19
C PRO A 63 -25.54 8.30 -4.82
N PRO A 64 -25.02 8.68 -6.00
CA PRO A 64 -23.84 8.01 -6.57
C PRO A 64 -22.58 8.18 -5.70
N ILE A 65 -22.40 9.36 -5.10
CA ILE A 65 -21.26 9.63 -4.21
C ILE A 65 -21.40 8.84 -2.91
N ALA A 66 -22.61 8.78 -2.36
CA ALA A 66 -22.89 8.00 -1.15
C ALA A 66 -22.67 6.50 -1.37
N ALA A 67 -23.05 5.96 -2.54
CA ALA A 67 -22.79 4.57 -2.89
C ALA A 67 -21.27 4.27 -2.97
N MET A 68 -20.49 5.16 -3.60
CA MET A 68 -19.02 5.01 -3.66
C MET A 68 -18.37 5.14 -2.27
N ALA A 69 -18.82 6.09 -1.46
CA ALA A 69 -18.30 6.30 -0.10
C ALA A 69 -18.65 5.11 0.81
N LEU A 70 -19.88 4.58 0.71
CA LEU A 70 -20.30 3.38 1.40
C LEU A 70 -19.45 2.17 1.01
N TYR A 71 -19.28 1.92 -0.29
CA TYR A 71 -18.42 0.83 -0.78
C TYR A 71 -17.00 0.98 -0.23
N THR A 72 -16.44 2.19 -0.31
CA THR A 72 -15.09 2.50 0.21
C THR A 72 -15.00 2.21 1.69
N LEU A 73 -15.95 2.68 2.51
CA LEU A 73 -15.96 2.40 3.95
C LEU A 73 -16.01 0.89 4.21
N GLN A 74 -16.89 0.15 3.55
CA GLN A 74 -17.00 -1.30 3.77
C GLN A 74 -15.72 -2.04 3.38
N ALA A 75 -15.13 -1.66 2.25
CA ALA A 75 -14.00 -2.37 1.65
C ALA A 75 -12.61 -1.92 2.17
N HIS A 76 -12.52 -0.77 2.86
CA HIS A 76 -11.27 -0.21 3.39
C HIS A 76 -11.32 0.19 4.87
N ALA A 77 -12.44 -0.04 5.57
CA ALA A 77 -12.63 0.31 6.98
C ALA A 77 -11.44 -0.09 7.86
N PRO A 78 -10.80 0.87 8.57
CA PRO A 78 -9.75 0.55 9.53
C PRO A 78 -10.28 -0.10 10.79
N ALA A 79 -9.38 -0.53 11.67
CA ALA A 79 -9.78 -0.85 13.04
C ALA A 79 -10.45 0.38 13.67
N GLY A 80 -11.49 0.15 14.48
CA GLY A 80 -12.20 1.22 15.19
C GLY A 80 -12.44 0.88 16.65
N GLY A 81 -13.30 1.66 17.31
CA GLY A 81 -13.72 1.40 18.69
C GLY A 81 -14.39 0.03 18.89
N ARG A 82 -14.88 -0.24 20.11
CA ARG A 82 -15.45 -1.54 20.45
C ARG A 82 -16.56 -1.96 19.47
N GLY A 83 -16.41 -3.14 18.87
CA GLY A 83 -17.38 -3.74 17.94
C GLY A 83 -17.34 -3.18 16.51
N ASN A 84 -16.48 -2.21 16.24
CA ASN A 84 -16.33 -1.62 14.92
C ASN A 84 -15.33 -2.45 14.08
N ARG A 85 -15.85 -3.43 13.33
CA ARG A 85 -15.04 -4.39 12.54
C ARG A 85 -14.26 -3.73 11.40
N THR A 86 -13.04 -4.22 11.20
CA THR A 86 -12.14 -3.88 10.10
C THR A 86 -12.62 -4.54 8.80
N SER A 87 -12.26 -3.98 7.64
CA SER A 87 -12.54 -4.63 6.35
C SER A 87 -11.89 -6.02 6.23
N MET A 88 -12.44 -6.85 5.32
CA MET A 88 -11.95 -8.21 5.05
C MET A 88 -10.45 -8.27 4.78
N ARG A 89 -9.89 -7.23 4.18
CA ARG A 89 -8.47 -7.13 3.82
C ARG A 89 -7.65 -6.31 4.83
N GLY A 90 -8.13 -6.11 6.05
CA GLY A 90 -7.50 -5.19 7.00
C GLY A 90 -7.86 -3.73 6.76
N GLY A 91 -7.21 -2.82 7.48
CA GLY A 91 -7.53 -1.39 7.46
C GLY A 91 -6.72 -0.66 6.41
N GLY A 92 -7.36 -0.10 5.37
CA GLY A 92 -6.65 0.52 4.26
C GLY A 92 -5.83 -0.48 3.42
N PRO A 93 -6.44 -1.57 2.91
CA PRO A 93 -5.72 -2.55 2.12
C PRO A 93 -5.13 -1.93 0.84
N MET A 94 -4.04 -2.53 0.35
CA MET A 94 -3.53 -2.24 -0.99
C MET A 94 -4.45 -2.87 -2.03
N VAL A 95 -4.91 -2.05 -2.97
CA VAL A 95 -5.63 -2.45 -4.17
C VAL A 95 -4.66 -2.36 -5.34
N THR A 96 -4.62 -3.42 -6.15
CA THR A 96 -3.82 -3.48 -7.37
C THR A 96 -4.72 -3.86 -8.53
N LEU A 97 -4.82 -2.98 -9.53
CA LEU A 97 -5.61 -3.21 -10.73
C LEU A 97 -4.70 -3.19 -11.96
N VAL A 98 -4.95 -4.07 -12.92
CA VAL A 98 -4.36 -4.02 -14.26
C VAL A 98 -5.03 -2.91 -15.06
N ASP A 99 -4.25 -2.02 -15.65
CA ASP A 99 -4.73 -0.98 -16.57
C ASP A 99 -4.12 -1.20 -17.97
N PRO A 100 -4.92 -1.71 -18.93
CA PRO A 100 -4.46 -1.89 -20.31
C PRO A 100 -4.30 -0.58 -21.10
N GLY A 101 -4.71 0.58 -20.56
CA GLY A 101 -4.60 1.87 -21.24
C GLY A 101 -5.63 2.13 -22.35
N VAL A 102 -6.68 1.32 -22.45
CA VAL A 102 -7.67 1.37 -23.56
C VAL A 102 -8.98 2.06 -23.16
N GLY A 103 -9.38 1.99 -21.89
CA GLY A 103 -10.64 2.57 -21.41
C GLY A 103 -11.23 1.84 -20.20
N LEU A 104 -12.31 2.41 -19.64
CA LEU A 104 -12.93 1.90 -18.40
C LEU A 104 -13.43 0.45 -18.53
N TRP A 105 -14.03 0.08 -19.66
CA TRP A 105 -14.57 -1.27 -19.85
C TRP A 105 -13.46 -2.33 -19.83
N GLN A 106 -12.37 -2.06 -20.55
CA GLN A 106 -11.19 -2.93 -20.59
C GLN A 106 -10.49 -2.98 -19.23
N LEU A 107 -10.40 -1.86 -18.51
CA LEU A 107 -9.89 -1.82 -17.14
C LEU A 107 -10.74 -2.71 -16.22
N VAL A 108 -12.06 -2.61 -16.26
CA VAL A 108 -12.95 -3.46 -15.44
C VAL A 108 -12.72 -4.94 -15.79
N TRP A 109 -12.80 -5.33 -17.06
CA TRP A 109 -12.65 -6.73 -17.45
C TRP A 109 -11.26 -7.32 -17.22
N ALA A 110 -10.20 -6.51 -17.30
CA ALA A 110 -8.85 -6.94 -16.93
C ALA A 110 -8.75 -7.37 -15.45
N ASN A 111 -9.65 -6.85 -14.60
CA ASN A 111 -9.66 -7.06 -13.15
C ASN A 111 -10.82 -7.92 -12.65
N VAL A 112 -11.59 -8.54 -13.54
CA VAL A 112 -12.60 -9.53 -13.18
C VAL A 112 -11.95 -10.93 -13.22
N PRO A 113 -11.78 -11.60 -12.07
CA PRO A 113 -11.30 -12.97 -12.05
C PRO A 113 -12.35 -13.94 -12.61
N ASP A 114 -11.90 -15.13 -13.01
CA ASP A 114 -12.83 -16.17 -13.44
C ASP A 114 -13.74 -16.58 -12.28
N GLY A 115 -15.03 -16.74 -12.58
CA GLY A 115 -16.06 -17.01 -11.58
C GLY A 115 -17.16 -17.90 -12.11
N LYS A 116 -18.09 -18.26 -11.22
CA LYS A 116 -19.32 -18.99 -11.58
C LYS A 116 -20.50 -18.03 -11.45
N PRO A 117 -21.58 -18.22 -12.24
CA PRO A 117 -22.80 -17.46 -12.05
C PRO A 117 -23.33 -17.64 -10.61
N ALA A 118 -23.65 -16.52 -9.97
CA ALA A 118 -24.31 -16.48 -8.67
C ALA A 118 -25.73 -15.92 -8.82
N SER A 119 -26.57 -16.10 -7.80
CA SER A 119 -27.86 -15.43 -7.68
C SER A 119 -27.73 -14.19 -6.78
N PRO A 120 -28.69 -13.25 -6.80
CA PRO A 120 -28.63 -12.06 -5.94
C PRO A 120 -28.47 -12.35 -4.45
N GLU A 121 -28.98 -13.49 -3.97
CA GLU A 121 -28.90 -13.93 -2.57
C GLU A 121 -27.47 -14.20 -2.10
N ALA A 122 -26.52 -14.36 -3.03
CA ALA A 122 -25.09 -14.45 -2.74
C ALA A 122 -24.50 -13.13 -2.20
N LEU A 123 -25.18 -11.99 -2.41
CA LEU A 123 -24.72 -10.69 -1.94
C LEU A 123 -25.06 -10.51 -0.45
N PRO A 124 -24.13 -10.02 0.38
CA PRO A 124 -24.33 -10.07 1.84
C PRO A 124 -25.55 -9.30 2.36
N TRP A 125 -25.96 -8.22 1.70
CA TRP A 125 -27.12 -7.42 2.11
C TRP A 125 -28.45 -7.99 1.62
N MET A 126 -28.42 -9.03 0.78
CA MET A 126 -29.60 -9.74 0.29
C MET A 126 -29.97 -10.94 1.18
N SER A 127 -29.20 -11.19 2.23
CA SER A 127 -29.37 -12.28 3.20
C SER A 127 -29.35 -11.74 4.64
N PRO A 128 -29.85 -12.47 5.65
CA PRO A 128 -29.81 -12.05 7.05
C PRO A 128 -28.44 -11.53 7.49
N THR A 129 -28.40 -10.34 8.11
CA THR A 129 -27.16 -9.69 8.55
C THR A 129 -26.36 -10.62 9.47
N ARG A 130 -25.11 -10.93 9.10
CA ARG A 130 -24.19 -11.68 9.97
C ARG A 130 -23.66 -10.80 11.10
N LEU A 131 -23.81 -11.27 12.33
CA LEU A 131 -23.33 -10.61 13.54
C LEU A 131 -22.11 -11.32 14.11
N SER A 132 -21.26 -10.57 14.80
CA SER A 132 -20.08 -11.09 15.50
C SER A 132 -20.05 -10.72 16.97
N THR A 133 -21.22 -10.68 17.62
CA THR A 133 -21.39 -10.25 19.01
C THR A 133 -20.60 -11.14 19.98
N ASN A 134 -20.47 -12.43 19.68
CA ASN A 134 -19.72 -13.40 20.49
C ASN A 134 -18.34 -13.73 19.89
N GLY A 135 -17.90 -12.97 18.88
CA GLY A 135 -16.60 -13.18 18.23
C GLY A 135 -16.63 -14.17 17.05
N GLU A 136 -17.82 -14.52 16.55
CA GLU A 136 -18.02 -15.34 15.36
C GLU A 136 -17.22 -14.78 14.18
N GLN A 137 -16.67 -15.67 13.36
CA GLN A 137 -15.89 -15.33 12.17
C GLN A 137 -16.55 -15.88 10.91
N VAL A 138 -16.36 -15.18 9.80
CA VAL A 138 -16.79 -15.60 8.47
C VAL A 138 -15.54 -15.98 7.68
N PHE A 139 -15.43 -17.25 7.30
CA PHE A 139 -14.36 -17.80 6.48
C PHE A 139 -14.80 -17.97 5.02
N PRO A 140 -13.87 -18.15 4.07
CA PRO A 140 -14.21 -18.35 2.66
C PRO A 140 -15.18 -19.50 2.38
N VAL A 141 -15.21 -20.52 3.25
CA VAL A 141 -16.11 -21.68 3.10
C VAL A 141 -17.55 -21.37 3.51
N ASP A 142 -17.80 -20.27 4.21
CA ASP A 142 -19.09 -19.91 4.79
C ASP A 142 -19.94 -19.01 3.87
N ALA A 143 -19.38 -18.61 2.72
CA ALA A 143 -19.94 -17.56 1.88
C ALA A 143 -19.62 -17.75 0.38
N ASP A 144 -20.41 -17.10 -0.46
CA ASP A 144 -20.14 -17.05 -1.90
C ASP A 144 -18.88 -16.21 -2.19
N PRO A 145 -18.05 -16.59 -3.18
CA PRO A 145 -16.87 -15.81 -3.56
C PRO A 145 -17.15 -14.33 -3.88
N ALA A 146 -18.37 -13.97 -4.31
CA ALA A 146 -18.77 -12.58 -4.53
C ALA A 146 -18.60 -11.70 -3.28
N GLU A 147 -18.76 -12.27 -2.08
CA GLU A 147 -18.56 -11.57 -0.81
C GLU A 147 -17.13 -11.04 -0.65
N THR A 148 -16.16 -11.59 -1.38
CA THR A 148 -14.79 -11.03 -1.43
C THR A 148 -14.78 -9.58 -1.91
N PHE A 149 -15.62 -9.23 -2.89
CA PHE A 149 -15.72 -7.88 -3.43
C PHE A 149 -16.71 -6.99 -2.69
N PHE A 150 -17.62 -7.60 -1.93
CA PHE A 150 -18.83 -6.98 -1.40
C PHE A 150 -19.00 -7.19 0.11
N SER A 151 -17.90 -7.45 0.83
CA SER A 151 -17.88 -7.64 2.27
C SER A 151 -18.56 -6.50 3.04
N GLN A 152 -19.25 -6.81 4.14
CA GLN A 152 -20.00 -5.84 4.95
C GLN A 152 -19.62 -5.88 6.45
N PRO A 153 -18.40 -5.48 6.80
CA PRO A 153 -17.97 -5.40 8.21
C PRO A 153 -18.70 -4.31 9.02
N ARG A 154 -19.15 -3.23 8.38
CA ARG A 154 -19.85 -2.11 9.03
C ARG A 154 -21.36 -2.30 8.91
N ARG A 155 -22.04 -2.34 10.05
CA ARG A 155 -23.50 -2.34 10.11
C ARG A 155 -24.01 -0.92 10.10
N LEU A 156 -24.56 -0.49 8.99
CA LEU A 156 -25.05 0.88 8.85
C LEU A 156 -26.26 0.95 7.93
N ARG A 157 -27.07 2.01 8.11
CA ARG A 157 -28.08 2.44 7.15
C ARG A 157 -27.94 3.94 6.83
N LEU A 158 -28.12 4.26 5.56
CA LEU A 158 -28.12 5.63 5.06
C LEU A 158 -29.48 6.28 5.33
N ILE A 159 -29.45 7.57 5.66
CA ILE A 159 -30.62 8.40 5.88
C ILE A 159 -30.66 9.45 4.78
N ALA A 160 -31.81 9.57 4.12
CA ALA A 160 -31.99 10.50 3.02
C ALA A 160 -33.07 11.54 3.31
N GLU A 161 -32.80 12.78 2.89
CA GLU A 161 -33.73 13.90 2.91
C GLU A 161 -33.65 14.63 1.57
N ASN A 162 -34.80 14.93 0.96
CA ASN A 162 -34.88 15.64 -0.32
C ASN A 162 -33.97 15.06 -1.42
N GLY A 163 -33.88 13.73 -1.51
CA GLY A 163 -33.07 13.02 -2.51
C GLY A 163 -31.56 12.96 -2.21
N ARG A 164 -31.09 13.48 -1.08
CA ARG A 164 -29.67 13.47 -0.68
C ARG A 164 -29.47 12.65 0.58
N ILE A 165 -28.29 12.03 0.72
CA ILE A 165 -27.91 11.31 1.94
C ILE A 165 -27.39 12.31 2.97
N THR A 166 -28.13 12.53 4.04
CA THR A 166 -27.85 13.52 5.10
C THR A 166 -27.35 12.89 6.40
N GLY A 167 -27.45 11.58 6.54
CA GLY A 167 -27.00 10.90 7.75
C GLY A 167 -26.69 9.42 7.58
N VAL A 168 -26.03 8.87 8.59
CA VAL A 168 -25.68 7.46 8.69
C VAL A 168 -25.98 6.97 10.11
N ALA A 169 -26.85 5.97 10.23
CA ALA A 169 -27.06 5.22 11.47
C ALA A 169 -26.14 3.99 11.46
N GLN A 170 -25.43 3.73 12.57
CA GLN A 170 -24.47 2.62 12.65
C GLN A 170 -24.60 1.87 13.98
N LYS A 171 -24.56 0.53 13.92
CA LYS A 171 -24.46 -0.37 15.07
C LYS A 171 -23.12 -1.14 15.05
N PRO A 172 -22.63 -1.60 16.21
CA PRO A 172 -21.44 -2.43 16.28
C PRO A 172 -21.72 -3.89 15.87
N PHE A 173 -20.64 -4.66 15.72
CA PHE A 173 -20.61 -6.13 15.56
C PHE A 173 -21.16 -6.67 14.23
N GLY A 174 -20.76 -6.08 13.09
CA GLY A 174 -20.99 -6.65 11.76
C GLY A 174 -20.18 -7.91 11.48
N ALA A 175 -20.11 -8.31 10.20
CA ALA A 175 -19.35 -9.48 9.80
C ALA A 175 -17.86 -9.33 10.16
N ASN A 176 -17.27 -10.41 10.68
CA ASN A 176 -15.88 -10.46 11.14
C ASN A 176 -15.12 -11.48 10.29
N TYR A 177 -14.44 -11.01 9.26
CA TYR A 177 -13.83 -11.88 8.25
C TYR A 177 -12.47 -12.42 8.70
N ALA A 178 -12.17 -13.67 8.35
CA ALA A 178 -10.87 -14.30 8.59
C ALA A 178 -10.50 -15.29 7.49
N GLY A 179 -9.20 -15.41 7.18
CA GLY A 179 -8.68 -16.40 6.23
C GLY A 179 -9.00 -16.14 4.76
N TRP A 180 -9.41 -14.91 4.38
CA TRP A 180 -9.74 -14.55 3.01
C TRP A 180 -8.50 -14.10 2.22
N GLU A 181 -8.44 -14.46 0.94
CA GLU A 181 -7.43 -13.99 -0.02
C GLU A 181 -8.13 -13.20 -1.13
N HIS A 182 -8.01 -11.88 -1.10
CA HIS A 182 -8.70 -11.02 -2.06
C HIS A 182 -7.94 -10.92 -3.39
N PRO A 183 -8.59 -11.12 -4.55
CA PRO A 183 -7.90 -11.23 -5.85
C PRO A 183 -7.25 -9.93 -6.33
N LEU A 184 -7.67 -8.78 -5.80
CA LEU A 184 -7.12 -7.44 -6.11
C LEU A 184 -6.08 -6.95 -5.09
N THR A 185 -5.62 -7.80 -4.17
CA THR A 185 -4.71 -7.39 -3.11
C THR A 185 -3.53 -8.37 -3.05
N PRO A 186 -2.28 -7.90 -3.05
CA PRO A 186 -1.15 -8.77 -2.79
C PRO A 186 -1.10 -9.16 -1.32
N HIS A 187 -0.57 -10.34 -1.02
CA HIS A 187 -0.52 -10.90 0.34
C HIS A 187 0.90 -11.30 0.73
N TYR A 188 1.14 -11.49 2.02
CA TYR A 188 2.41 -11.94 2.57
C TYR A 188 2.19 -12.81 3.80
N ARG A 189 3.21 -13.61 4.14
CA ARG A 189 3.31 -14.31 5.42
C ARG A 189 4.53 -13.80 6.15
N VAL A 190 4.45 -13.67 7.48
CA VAL A 190 5.60 -13.28 8.31
C VAL A 190 6.67 -14.39 8.30
N LYS A 191 6.21 -15.64 8.30
CA LYS A 191 7.04 -16.85 8.14
C LYS A 191 6.27 -17.93 7.39
N ALA A 192 6.99 -18.90 6.85
CA ALA A 192 6.41 -20.08 6.22
C ALA A 192 5.30 -20.70 7.11
N GLY A 193 4.14 -21.01 6.52
CA GLY A 193 3.00 -21.61 7.22
C GLY A 193 2.23 -20.71 8.20
N SER A 194 2.67 -19.47 8.47
CA SER A 194 1.86 -18.49 9.24
C SER A 194 0.70 -17.94 8.44
N GLU A 195 -0.25 -17.24 9.07
CA GLU A 195 -1.41 -16.64 8.40
C GLU A 195 -1.02 -15.81 7.16
N LEU A 196 -1.84 -15.91 6.11
CA LEU A 196 -1.68 -15.11 4.90
C LEU A 196 -2.35 -13.76 5.12
N LEU A 197 -1.55 -12.69 5.17
CA LEU A 197 -2.02 -11.35 5.48
C LEU A 197 -2.03 -10.47 4.23
N PRO A 198 -3.04 -9.59 4.07
CA PRO A 198 -3.07 -8.61 3.00
C PRO A 198 -1.96 -7.58 3.18
N ARG A 199 -1.31 -7.20 2.07
CA ARG A 199 -0.35 -6.09 2.06
C ARG A 199 -1.09 -4.76 2.12
N HIS A 200 -0.44 -3.80 2.78
CA HIS A 200 -0.94 -2.43 2.94
C HIS A 200 0.05 -1.48 2.25
N PRO A 201 -0.44 -0.38 1.66
CA PRO A 201 0.45 0.65 1.13
C PRO A 201 1.21 1.33 2.27
N ARG A 202 2.39 1.86 1.93
CA ARG A 202 3.21 2.67 2.83
C ARG A 202 3.01 4.15 2.47
N PRO A 203 3.14 5.07 3.43
CA PRO A 203 3.15 6.50 3.10
C PRO A 203 4.27 6.83 2.11
N GLY A 204 4.04 7.84 1.28
CA GLY A 204 4.98 8.30 0.26
C GLY A 204 4.82 7.60 -1.09
N SER A 205 5.84 7.78 -1.93
CA SER A 205 5.80 7.37 -3.33
C SER A 205 5.84 5.85 -3.51
N PHE A 206 4.94 5.32 -4.34
CA PHE A 206 5.03 3.93 -4.80
C PHE A 206 6.03 3.82 -5.96
N GLY A 207 7.32 3.82 -5.63
CA GLY A 207 8.43 3.65 -6.57
C GLY A 207 8.98 2.21 -6.66
N TYR A 208 10.07 2.04 -7.40
CA TYR A 208 10.64 0.74 -7.77
C TYR A 208 10.94 -0.19 -6.59
N ARG A 209 11.31 0.36 -5.43
CA ARG A 209 11.56 -0.40 -4.20
C ARG A 209 10.34 -1.18 -3.70
N ASN A 210 9.14 -0.80 -4.15
CA ASN A 210 7.88 -1.41 -3.77
C ASN A 210 7.28 -2.32 -4.87
N TRP A 211 7.96 -2.48 -6.02
CA TRP A 211 7.43 -3.24 -7.16
C TRP A 211 7.45 -4.75 -6.95
N LEU A 212 8.41 -5.28 -6.18
CA LEU A 212 8.54 -6.72 -5.91
C LEU A 212 7.34 -7.27 -5.13
N GLY A 213 6.68 -8.27 -5.72
CA GLY A 213 5.49 -8.89 -5.14
C GLY A 213 4.23 -8.05 -5.32
N VAL A 214 4.28 -6.98 -6.13
CA VAL A 214 3.13 -6.14 -6.48
C VAL A 214 3.00 -6.08 -8.00
N THR A 215 3.93 -5.41 -8.68
CA THR A 215 3.95 -5.30 -10.15
C THR A 215 4.91 -6.30 -10.78
N ALA A 216 6.04 -6.57 -10.12
CA ALA A 216 6.98 -7.63 -10.48
C ALA A 216 6.73 -8.88 -9.63
N ARG A 217 7.01 -10.07 -10.19
CA ARG A 217 7.02 -11.30 -9.39
C ARG A 217 8.09 -11.18 -8.30
N GLN A 218 7.80 -11.77 -7.14
CA GLN A 218 8.78 -11.98 -6.09
C GLN A 218 8.96 -13.49 -5.96
N LYS A 219 10.18 -13.97 -6.15
CA LYS A 219 10.49 -15.38 -5.95
C LYS A 219 10.35 -15.69 -4.46
N THR A 220 9.59 -16.73 -4.13
CA THR A 220 9.43 -17.20 -2.76
C THR A 220 9.51 -18.72 -2.75
N THR A 221 10.36 -19.28 -1.89
CA THR A 221 10.52 -20.72 -1.71
C THR A 221 9.43 -21.31 -0.81
N ASP A 222 8.85 -20.49 0.07
CA ASP A 222 7.98 -20.93 1.17
C ASP A 222 6.64 -20.17 1.22
N ASP A 223 6.16 -19.69 0.07
CA ASP A 223 4.87 -19.01 -0.07
C ASP A 223 4.71 -17.78 0.86
N THR A 224 5.80 -17.04 1.07
CA THR A 224 5.84 -15.87 1.96
C THR A 224 5.33 -14.59 1.30
N ALA A 225 5.12 -14.59 -0.01
CA ALA A 225 4.63 -13.45 -0.78
C ALA A 225 3.79 -13.92 -1.96
N ARG A 226 2.63 -13.29 -2.16
CA ARG A 226 1.76 -13.51 -3.32
C ARG A 226 1.37 -12.18 -3.93
N ARG A 227 1.45 -12.09 -5.26
CA ARG A 227 0.86 -10.96 -5.99
C ARG A 227 -0.66 -11.07 -5.95
N ALA A 228 -1.34 -9.98 -6.28
CA ALA A 228 -2.76 -10.03 -6.51
C ALA A 228 -3.08 -10.95 -7.70
N LYS A 229 -4.08 -11.82 -7.53
CA LYS A 229 -4.48 -12.84 -8.52
C LYS A 229 -4.76 -12.25 -9.91
N VAL A 230 -5.36 -11.06 -9.99
CA VAL A 230 -5.68 -10.43 -11.29
C VAL A 230 -4.44 -10.09 -12.12
N ILE A 231 -3.31 -9.81 -11.46
CA ILE A 231 -2.04 -9.55 -12.13
C ILE A 231 -1.53 -10.82 -12.82
N ASP A 232 -1.64 -11.96 -12.13
CA ASP A 232 -1.24 -13.25 -12.70
C ASP A 232 -2.21 -13.71 -13.80
N LEU A 233 -3.52 -13.50 -13.62
CA LEU A 233 -4.53 -13.81 -14.64
C LEU A 233 -4.34 -13.00 -15.92
N TRP A 234 -3.98 -11.72 -15.82
CA TRP A 234 -3.67 -10.93 -17.02
C TRP A 234 -2.53 -11.56 -17.82
N GLY A 235 -1.42 -11.91 -17.16
CA GLY A 235 -0.28 -12.56 -17.81
C GLY A 235 -0.61 -13.94 -18.41
N GLN A 236 -1.60 -14.65 -17.86
CA GLN A 236 -2.11 -15.90 -18.43
C GLN A 236 -2.99 -15.67 -19.66
N ARG A 237 -3.79 -14.60 -19.67
CA ARG A 237 -4.71 -14.25 -20.76
C ARG A 237 -4.01 -13.60 -21.94
N THR A 238 -2.96 -12.80 -21.69
CA THR A 238 -2.25 -12.04 -22.71
C THR A 238 -0.84 -11.63 -22.25
N GLN A 239 0.01 -11.27 -23.21
CA GLN A 239 1.33 -10.69 -22.98
C GLN A 239 1.37 -9.19 -23.34
N ALA A 240 0.20 -8.58 -23.57
CA ALA A 240 0.08 -7.17 -23.87
C ALA A 240 0.61 -6.30 -22.73
N PHE A 241 1.18 -5.16 -23.10
CA PHE A 241 1.58 -4.13 -22.15
C PHE A 241 0.38 -3.73 -21.28
N ALA A 242 0.65 -3.54 -20.00
CA ALA A 242 -0.29 -2.97 -19.05
C ALA A 242 0.48 -2.23 -17.96
N GLU A 243 -0.19 -1.28 -17.33
CA GLU A 243 0.23 -0.73 -16.06
C GLU A 243 -0.52 -1.42 -14.92
N VAL A 244 -0.04 -1.21 -13.70
CA VAL A 244 -0.68 -1.61 -12.47
C VAL A 244 -1.02 -0.35 -11.70
N ILE A 245 -2.31 -0.08 -11.54
CA ILE A 245 -2.82 0.93 -10.61
C ILE A 245 -2.66 0.36 -9.21
N VAL A 246 -1.95 1.08 -8.35
CA VAL A 246 -1.82 0.77 -6.92
C VAL A 246 -2.51 1.86 -6.12
N ALA A 247 -3.49 1.48 -5.32
CA ALA A 247 -4.28 2.41 -4.53
C ALA A 247 -4.52 1.92 -3.10
N GLY A 248 -4.59 2.82 -2.12
CA GLY A 248 -5.02 2.47 -0.77
C GLY A 248 -4.57 3.45 0.30
N TRP A 249 -5.15 3.32 1.49
CA TRP A 249 -4.84 4.15 2.64
C TRP A 249 -3.67 3.59 3.43
N ALA A 250 -2.61 4.36 3.62
CA ALA A 250 -1.56 4.01 4.57
C ALA A 250 -2.04 4.33 5.98
N MET A 251 -2.32 3.29 6.77
CA MET A 251 -2.88 3.43 8.12
C MET A 251 -1.81 3.29 9.21
N ASP A 252 -2.00 4.01 10.31
CA ASP A 252 -1.43 3.70 11.62
C ASP A 252 -2.60 3.37 12.56
N ASN A 253 -2.91 2.07 12.69
CA ASN A 253 -4.09 1.56 13.35
C ASN A 253 -5.40 2.17 12.79
N MET A 254 -5.99 3.14 13.50
CA MET A 254 -7.22 3.83 13.11
C MET A 254 -6.96 5.20 12.45
N LYS A 255 -5.70 5.60 12.28
CA LYS A 255 -5.31 6.92 11.77
C LYS A 255 -4.82 6.81 10.32
N PRO A 256 -5.50 7.44 9.35
CA PRO A 256 -4.96 7.54 8.00
C PRO A 256 -3.78 8.51 7.99
N ARG A 257 -2.67 8.08 7.38
CA ARG A 257 -1.45 8.88 7.22
C ARG A 257 -1.29 9.41 5.80
N ASP A 258 -1.72 8.62 4.82
CA ASP A 258 -1.57 8.95 3.41
C ASP A 258 -2.57 8.14 2.57
N PHE A 259 -2.83 8.58 1.34
CA PHE A 259 -3.53 7.81 0.33
C PHE A 259 -2.61 7.62 -0.87
N THR A 260 -2.09 6.41 -1.03
CA THR A 260 -1.29 6.05 -2.20
C THR A 260 -2.22 5.92 -3.40
N PHE A 261 -1.90 6.61 -4.47
CA PHE A 261 -2.44 6.37 -5.81
C PHE A 261 -1.30 6.47 -6.82
N SER A 262 -0.97 5.36 -7.46
CA SER A 262 0.16 5.27 -8.39
C SER A 262 -0.17 4.38 -9.58
N ARG A 263 0.51 4.63 -10.69
CA ARG A 263 0.57 3.73 -11.84
C ARG A 263 2.03 3.33 -12.04
N ALA A 264 2.27 2.03 -12.09
CA ALA A 264 3.59 1.46 -12.31
C ALA A 264 3.53 0.42 -13.42
N PRO A 265 4.60 0.21 -14.20
CA PRO A 265 4.59 -0.78 -15.26
C PRO A 265 4.35 -2.19 -14.71
N LEU A 266 3.56 -3.00 -15.42
CA LEU A 266 3.48 -4.43 -15.15
C LEU A 266 4.80 -5.08 -15.57
N ILE A 267 5.60 -5.51 -14.59
CA ILE A 267 6.89 -6.13 -14.85
C ILE A 267 6.69 -7.62 -15.09
N ASN A 268 6.79 -8.00 -16.35
CA ASN A 268 6.77 -9.38 -16.81
C ASN A 268 8.13 -9.73 -17.43
N LEU A 269 9.07 -10.13 -16.58
CA LEU A 269 10.44 -10.50 -16.96
C LEU A 269 10.70 -11.97 -16.63
N PRO A 270 11.62 -12.65 -17.35
CA PRO A 270 12.12 -13.97 -16.95
C PRO A 270 12.70 -13.96 -15.53
N ASP A 271 12.63 -15.09 -14.84
CA ASP A 271 13.06 -15.21 -13.43
C ASP A 271 14.49 -14.70 -13.19
N GLU A 272 15.42 -14.99 -14.11
CA GLU A 272 16.81 -14.49 -14.03
C GLU A 272 16.89 -12.95 -14.00
N LEU A 273 16.07 -12.26 -14.81
CA LEU A 273 16.05 -10.79 -14.83
C LEU A 273 15.31 -10.22 -13.61
N VAL A 274 14.32 -10.93 -13.07
CA VAL A 274 13.67 -10.57 -11.80
C VAL A 274 14.66 -10.67 -10.64
N GLU A 275 15.49 -11.70 -10.59
CA GLU A 275 16.56 -11.83 -9.57
C GLU A 275 17.56 -10.67 -9.63
N ARG A 276 17.94 -10.24 -10.85
CA ARG A 276 18.79 -9.05 -11.06
C ARG A 276 18.10 -7.76 -10.63
N MET A 277 16.80 -7.61 -10.94
CA MET A 277 16.00 -6.48 -10.46
C MET A 277 15.95 -6.45 -8.92
N GLU A 278 15.77 -7.61 -8.27
CA GLU A 278 15.78 -7.73 -6.82
C GLU A 278 17.14 -7.34 -6.23
N ALA A 279 18.24 -7.80 -6.82
CA ALA A 279 19.59 -7.37 -6.45
C ALA A 279 19.78 -5.85 -6.53
N MET A 280 19.27 -5.21 -7.59
CA MET A 280 19.30 -3.75 -7.75
C MET A 280 18.52 -3.03 -6.64
N VAL A 281 17.33 -3.54 -6.28
CA VAL A 281 16.50 -3.00 -5.19
C VAL A 281 17.21 -3.14 -3.84
N VAL A 282 17.76 -4.32 -3.54
CA VAL A 282 18.50 -4.58 -2.28
C VAL A 282 19.71 -3.64 -2.16
N ALA A 283 20.46 -3.45 -3.24
CA ALA A 283 21.58 -2.52 -3.24
C ALA A 283 21.16 -1.08 -2.96
N ALA A 284 20.05 -0.63 -3.57
CA ALA A 284 19.51 0.70 -3.30
C ALA A 284 19.04 0.86 -1.85
N GLU A 285 18.36 -0.13 -1.28
CA GLU A 285 17.96 -0.13 0.14
C GLU A 285 19.16 -0.02 1.09
N SER A 286 20.21 -0.82 0.86
CA SER A 286 21.44 -0.73 1.66
C SER A 286 22.10 0.65 1.54
N ILE A 287 22.20 1.21 0.34
CA ILE A 287 22.77 2.56 0.13
C ILE A 287 21.90 3.65 0.75
N ALA A 288 20.57 3.54 0.65
CA ALA A 288 19.65 4.48 1.26
C ALA A 288 19.79 4.51 2.79
N LEU A 289 20.05 3.36 3.42
CA LEU A 289 20.38 3.28 4.85
C LEU A 289 21.73 3.94 5.17
N ALA A 290 22.75 3.74 4.33
CA ALA A 290 24.04 4.41 4.47
C ALA A 290 23.91 5.94 4.38
N LEU A 291 23.11 6.43 3.43
CA LEU A 291 22.80 7.85 3.25
C LEU A 291 22.06 8.42 4.46
N ARG A 292 21.01 7.72 4.93
CA ARG A 292 20.26 8.09 6.14
C ARG A 292 21.15 8.17 7.38
N GLY A 293 22.10 7.24 7.52
CA GLY A 293 23.10 7.29 8.60
C GLY A 293 24.08 8.45 8.43
N ALA A 294 24.51 8.75 7.20
CA ALA A 294 25.45 9.82 6.91
C ALA A 294 24.88 11.20 7.26
N ILE A 295 23.58 11.44 7.08
CA ILE A 295 22.94 12.74 7.34
C ILE A 295 22.71 13.03 8.83
N GLN A 296 23.08 12.11 9.72
CA GLN A 296 22.91 12.25 11.17
C GLN A 296 23.45 13.56 11.77
N PRO A 297 24.62 14.09 11.37
CA PRO A 297 25.15 15.35 11.92
C PRO A 297 24.28 16.58 11.60
N LEU A 298 23.38 16.49 10.62
CA LEU A 298 22.57 17.63 10.16
C LEU A 298 21.13 17.58 10.68
N PHE A 299 20.57 16.38 10.82
CA PHE A 299 19.18 16.20 11.25
C PHE A 299 19.11 15.26 12.45
N ALA A 300 18.25 15.54 13.41
CA ALA A 300 17.90 14.59 14.46
C ALA A 300 17.23 13.33 13.88
N GLU A 301 17.20 12.25 14.66
CA GLU A 301 16.44 11.05 14.28
C GLU A 301 14.95 11.41 14.17
N GLY A 302 14.28 10.98 13.10
CA GLY A 302 12.85 11.25 12.88
C GLY A 302 12.50 11.48 11.42
N GLU A 303 11.40 12.22 11.21
CA GLU A 303 10.76 12.42 9.90
C GLU A 303 11.68 13.05 8.85
N ALA A 304 12.55 13.98 9.23
CA ALA A 304 13.49 14.60 8.28
C ALA A 304 14.44 13.57 7.64
N ARG A 305 14.97 12.62 8.42
CA ARG A 305 15.85 11.56 7.89
C ARG A 305 15.08 10.56 7.02
N GLU A 306 13.82 10.28 7.34
CA GLU A 306 12.98 9.44 6.47
C GLU A 306 12.62 10.16 5.17
N ALA A 307 12.26 11.44 5.21
CA ALA A 307 12.01 12.25 4.01
C ALA A 307 13.25 12.28 3.10
N PHE A 308 14.44 12.35 3.67
CA PHE A 308 15.69 12.30 2.94
C PHE A 308 15.93 10.94 2.27
N ARG A 309 15.60 9.85 2.98
CA ARG A 309 15.59 8.50 2.40
C ARG A 309 14.57 8.37 1.26
N GLU A 310 13.37 8.97 1.40
CA GLU A 310 12.38 9.01 0.33
C GLU A 310 12.87 9.76 -0.90
N ALA A 311 13.50 10.93 -0.72
CA ALA A 311 14.05 11.74 -1.81
C ALA A 311 15.06 10.95 -2.67
N PHE A 312 15.90 10.13 -2.02
CA PHE A 312 16.83 9.23 -2.72
C PHE A 312 16.12 8.30 -3.70
N PHE A 313 15.06 7.60 -3.26
CA PHE A 313 14.33 6.69 -4.14
C PHE A 313 13.56 7.40 -5.25
N ILE A 314 13.08 8.62 -4.99
CA ILE A 314 12.46 9.45 -6.04
C ILE A 314 13.52 9.80 -7.10
N GLN A 315 14.70 10.24 -6.67
CA GLN A 315 15.77 10.64 -7.59
C GLN A 315 16.34 9.47 -8.39
N THR A 316 16.39 8.27 -7.81
CA THR A 316 16.91 7.06 -8.49
C THR A 316 15.85 6.28 -9.28
N GLN A 317 14.59 6.73 -9.31
CA GLN A 317 13.51 6.06 -10.03
C GLN A 317 13.77 5.96 -11.54
N ALA A 318 14.04 7.09 -12.21
CA ALA A 318 14.29 7.09 -13.64
C ALA A 318 15.59 6.33 -14.02
N PRO A 319 16.71 6.50 -13.30
CA PRO A 319 17.89 5.65 -13.50
C PRO A 319 17.59 4.15 -13.34
N PHE A 320 16.80 3.75 -12.34
CA PHE A 320 16.42 2.35 -12.14
C PHE A 320 15.67 1.78 -13.36
N GLU A 321 14.69 2.52 -13.89
CA GLU A 321 13.91 2.11 -15.07
C GLU A 321 14.79 1.99 -16.33
N SER A 322 15.74 2.91 -16.48
CA SER A 322 16.74 2.84 -17.55
C SER A 322 17.58 1.57 -17.44
N ARG A 323 18.12 1.26 -16.25
CA ARG A 323 18.94 0.05 -16.03
C ARG A 323 18.13 -1.23 -16.18
N LEU A 324 16.87 -1.24 -15.74
CA LEU A 324 15.95 -2.35 -15.95
C LEU A 324 15.75 -2.66 -17.43
N THR A 325 15.70 -1.62 -18.27
CA THR A 325 15.63 -1.78 -19.73
C THR A 325 16.94 -2.37 -20.29
N SER A 326 18.09 -1.89 -19.83
CA SER A 326 19.42 -2.38 -20.24
C SER A 326 19.67 -3.85 -19.88
N LEU A 327 19.01 -4.41 -18.86
CA LEU A 327 19.13 -5.84 -18.51
C LEU A 327 18.82 -6.80 -19.67
N LYS A 328 18.05 -6.34 -20.66
CA LYS A 328 17.68 -7.14 -21.84
C LYS A 328 18.78 -7.22 -22.89
N SER A 329 19.73 -6.27 -22.90
CA SER A 329 20.71 -6.11 -23.97
C SER A 329 22.16 -6.07 -23.49
N SER A 330 22.40 -5.85 -22.19
CA SER A 330 23.74 -5.66 -21.62
C SER A 330 24.10 -6.76 -20.62
N PRO A 331 25.39 -7.11 -20.48
CA PRO A 331 25.87 -8.02 -19.44
C PRO A 331 25.52 -7.51 -18.03
N TRP A 332 25.17 -8.42 -17.13
CA TRP A 332 24.79 -8.07 -15.76
C TRP A 332 25.86 -7.23 -15.04
N GLU A 333 27.13 -7.59 -15.20
CA GLU A 333 28.24 -6.93 -14.52
C GLU A 333 28.40 -5.45 -14.90
N GLU A 334 28.05 -5.10 -16.15
CA GLU A 334 28.02 -3.73 -16.64
C GLU A 334 26.86 -2.96 -16.00
N VAL A 335 25.64 -3.50 -16.11
CA VAL A 335 24.42 -2.90 -15.53
C VAL A 335 24.57 -2.70 -14.03
N ALA A 336 25.15 -3.66 -13.31
CA ALA A 336 25.39 -3.59 -11.88
C ALA A 336 26.34 -2.45 -11.49
N ARG A 337 27.42 -2.24 -12.26
CA ARG A 337 28.37 -1.14 -12.03
C ARG A 337 27.76 0.21 -12.35
N GLU A 338 27.04 0.31 -13.45
CA GLU A 338 26.35 1.54 -13.84
C GLU A 338 25.27 1.90 -12.82
N TRP A 339 24.50 0.93 -12.36
CA TRP A 339 23.52 1.14 -11.31
C TRP A 339 24.16 1.66 -10.03
N LEU A 340 25.28 1.06 -9.60
CA LEU A 340 26.01 1.57 -8.44
C LEU A 340 26.52 3.01 -8.64
N ALA A 341 26.90 3.38 -9.87
CA ALA A 341 27.30 4.74 -10.21
C ALA A 341 26.12 5.72 -10.15
N ASP A 342 24.95 5.33 -10.64
CA ASP A 342 23.71 6.12 -10.54
C ASP A 342 23.33 6.36 -9.06
N LEU A 343 23.37 5.30 -8.24
CA LEU A 343 23.13 5.39 -6.79
C LEU A 343 24.13 6.32 -6.10
N ARG A 344 25.41 6.25 -6.49
CA ARG A 344 26.47 7.11 -5.95
C ARG A 344 26.24 8.57 -6.27
N ALA A 345 25.90 8.87 -7.52
CA ALA A 345 25.63 10.23 -7.95
C ALA A 345 24.47 10.83 -7.13
N ALA A 346 23.33 10.13 -7.06
CA ALA A 346 22.16 10.59 -6.32
C ALA A 346 22.43 10.77 -4.81
N ALA A 347 23.08 9.78 -4.17
CA ALA A 347 23.35 9.86 -2.73
C ALA A 347 24.30 11.00 -2.35
N LEU A 348 25.35 11.23 -3.15
CA LEU A 348 26.31 12.30 -2.89
C LEU A 348 25.69 13.67 -3.17
N GLU A 349 24.92 13.80 -4.25
CA GLU A 349 24.21 15.05 -4.57
C GLU A 349 23.25 15.45 -3.44
N LEU A 350 22.41 14.51 -2.98
CA LEU A 350 21.49 14.77 -1.86
C LEU A 350 22.25 15.13 -0.58
N PHE A 351 23.28 14.36 -0.23
CA PHE A 351 24.06 14.62 0.98
C PHE A 351 24.71 16.01 0.93
N GLU A 352 25.32 16.36 -0.19
CA GLU A 352 26.04 17.62 -0.36
C GLU A 352 25.10 18.82 -0.41
N ALA A 353 23.90 18.68 -0.97
CA ALA A 353 22.88 19.73 -0.99
C ALA A 353 22.50 20.19 0.44
N GLU A 354 22.50 19.28 1.42
CA GLU A 354 22.21 19.59 2.82
C GLU A 354 23.47 19.91 3.63
N ALA A 355 24.58 19.24 3.32
CA ALA A 355 25.80 19.29 4.14
C ALA A 355 26.70 20.50 3.86
N LEU A 356 26.73 20.98 2.61
CA LEU A 356 27.66 22.04 2.19
C LEU A 356 27.18 23.46 2.54
N PRO A 357 25.87 23.81 2.45
CA PRO A 357 25.41 25.14 2.82
C PRO A 357 25.79 25.49 4.27
N GLY A 358 26.45 26.65 4.45
CA GLY A 358 26.88 27.14 5.76
C GLY A 358 27.98 26.30 6.43
N LEU A 359 28.60 25.33 5.74
CA LEU A 359 29.61 24.45 6.36
C LEU A 359 30.78 25.23 6.99
N ALA A 360 31.23 26.31 6.34
CA ALA A 360 32.33 27.14 6.85
C ALA A 360 31.95 27.94 8.11
N GLU A 361 30.66 28.14 8.36
CA GLU A 361 30.13 28.89 9.52
C GLU A 361 29.91 28.00 10.74
N ARG A 362 29.91 26.67 10.55
CA ARG A 362 29.78 25.68 11.63
C ARG A 362 31.08 25.57 12.42
N ASP A 363 30.99 25.05 13.64
CA ASP A 363 32.18 24.80 14.43
C ASP A 363 33.06 23.67 13.86
N VAL A 364 34.33 23.63 14.28
CA VAL A 364 35.33 22.68 13.76
C VAL A 364 34.93 21.22 14.02
N LYS A 365 34.22 20.94 15.12
CA LYS A 365 33.79 19.59 15.47
C LYS A 365 32.68 19.13 14.52
N GLU A 366 31.67 19.96 14.29
CA GLU A 366 30.59 19.69 13.34
C GLU A 366 31.12 19.52 11.91
N GLN A 367 32.05 20.38 11.48
CA GLN A 367 32.73 20.24 10.18
C GLN A 367 33.42 18.88 10.07
N ALA A 368 34.17 18.46 11.10
CA ALA A 368 34.86 17.18 11.12
C ALA A 368 33.91 15.97 11.11
N GLU A 369 32.74 16.08 11.75
CA GLU A 369 31.68 15.07 11.72
C GLU A 369 31.07 14.93 10.33
N ILE A 370 30.75 16.05 9.67
CA ILE A 370 30.22 16.08 8.29
C ILE A 370 31.22 15.49 7.30
N VAL A 371 32.49 15.90 7.36
CA VAL A 371 33.55 15.36 6.49
C VAL A 371 33.73 13.85 6.69
N ARG A 372 33.67 13.38 7.94
CA ARG A 372 33.74 11.95 8.27
C ARG A 372 32.54 11.19 7.70
N ALA A 373 31.33 11.74 7.84
CA ALA A 373 30.12 11.15 7.31
C ALA A 373 30.19 11.01 5.78
N ARG A 374 30.58 12.07 5.07
CA ARG A 374 30.80 12.04 3.61
C ARG A 374 31.82 10.98 3.19
N ARG A 375 32.94 10.88 3.92
CA ARG A 375 33.97 9.87 3.67
C ARG A 375 33.43 8.46 3.83
N ASN A 376 32.67 8.20 4.89
CA ASN A 376 32.08 6.89 5.15
C ASN A 376 31.04 6.52 4.09
N LEU A 377 30.20 7.48 3.68
CA LEU A 377 29.24 7.30 2.58
C LEU A 377 29.97 6.97 1.27
N THR A 378 31.03 7.70 0.94
CA THR A 378 31.86 7.42 -0.25
C THR A 378 32.51 6.04 -0.19
N ALA A 379 32.97 5.62 0.99
CA ALA A 379 33.56 4.31 1.19
C ALA A 379 32.52 3.17 1.02
N ALA A 380 31.24 3.41 1.32
CA ALA A 380 30.17 2.43 1.06
C ALA A 380 30.07 2.08 -0.44
N PHE A 381 30.25 3.07 -1.32
CA PHE A 381 30.30 2.86 -2.78
C PHE A 381 31.60 2.19 -3.29
N GLN A 382 32.51 1.85 -2.38
CA GLN A 382 33.69 1.02 -2.66
C GLN A 382 33.58 -0.37 -2.01
N GLY A 383 32.41 -0.71 -1.44
CA GLY A 383 32.16 -1.97 -0.76
C GLY A 383 32.67 -2.00 0.69
N TYR A 384 33.04 -0.87 1.28
CA TYR A 384 33.36 -0.78 2.71
C TYR A 384 32.10 -0.53 3.55
N GLY A 385 32.22 -0.68 4.87
CA GLY A 385 31.05 -0.58 5.77
C GLY A 385 30.12 -1.79 5.69
N LYS A 386 29.08 -1.82 6.52
CA LYS A 386 28.12 -2.94 6.50
C LYS A 386 27.24 -2.85 5.24
N GLU A 387 26.67 -1.67 5.03
CA GLU A 387 25.72 -1.36 3.97
C GLU A 387 26.38 -1.46 2.58
N GLY A 388 27.61 -0.95 2.43
CA GLY A 388 28.35 -1.07 1.17
C GLY A 388 28.69 -2.52 0.81
N ARG A 389 29.06 -3.35 1.81
CA ARG A 389 29.26 -4.79 1.59
C ARG A 389 27.97 -5.50 1.18
N GLU A 390 26.84 -5.17 1.79
CA GLU A 390 25.54 -5.72 1.44
C GLU A 390 25.16 -5.36 -0.01
N ALA A 391 25.31 -4.09 -0.40
CA ALA A 391 25.05 -3.65 -1.77
C ALA A 391 25.93 -4.36 -2.80
N PHE A 392 27.24 -4.45 -2.56
CA PHE A 392 28.15 -5.13 -3.49
C PHE A 392 27.87 -6.62 -3.60
N LYS A 393 27.55 -7.29 -2.47
CA LYS A 393 27.16 -8.70 -2.47
C LYS A 393 25.88 -8.93 -3.26
N ALA A 394 24.86 -8.11 -3.06
CA ALA A 394 23.61 -8.20 -3.81
C ALA A 394 23.86 -8.07 -5.31
N LEU A 395 24.72 -7.12 -5.71
CA LEU A 395 25.06 -6.88 -7.11
C LEU A 395 26.06 -7.89 -7.72
N GLY A 396 26.60 -8.82 -6.92
CA GLY A 396 27.65 -9.75 -7.38
C GLY A 396 28.99 -9.07 -7.71
N LEU A 397 29.26 -7.90 -7.13
CA LEU A 397 30.50 -7.14 -7.32
C LEU A 397 31.57 -7.52 -6.27
N PRO A 398 32.86 -7.38 -6.60
CA PRO A 398 33.94 -7.75 -5.68
C PRO A 398 33.94 -6.86 -4.42
N VAL A 399 33.91 -7.50 -3.26
CA VAL A 399 33.99 -6.83 -1.96
C VAL A 399 35.46 -6.68 -1.54
N PRO A 400 35.92 -5.50 -1.08
CA PRO A 400 37.29 -5.31 -0.64
C PRO A 400 37.65 -6.20 0.56
N GLU A 401 38.85 -6.78 0.55
CA GLU A 401 39.36 -7.56 1.67
C GLU A 401 39.52 -6.68 2.93
N GLN A 402 39.02 -7.16 4.06
CA GLN A 402 39.32 -6.53 5.34
C GLN A 402 40.77 -6.84 5.71
N LYS A 403 41.67 -5.86 5.56
CA LYS A 403 42.97 -5.93 6.24
C LYS A 403 42.70 -6.00 7.74
N LYS A 404 42.87 -7.19 8.34
CA LYS A 404 42.87 -7.35 9.81
C LYS A 404 43.87 -6.33 10.37
N ARG A 405 43.36 -5.35 11.13
CA ARG A 405 44.23 -4.53 11.98
C ARG A 405 44.94 -5.51 12.92
N LYS A 406 46.26 -5.68 12.73
CA LYS A 406 47.10 -6.28 13.76
C LYS A 406 46.86 -5.44 15.02
N ALA A 407 46.37 -6.07 16.08
CA ALA A 407 46.40 -5.49 17.40
C ALA A 407 47.87 -5.14 17.69
N ALA A 408 48.14 -3.85 17.90
CA ALA A 408 49.43 -3.35 18.35
C ALA A 408 49.33 -3.09 19.85
#